data_AF-A0ABD0RLL5-F1
#
_entry.id   AF-A0ABD0RLL5-F1
#
_cell.length_a   1.000
_cell.length_b   1.000
_cell.length_c   1.000
_cell.angle_alpha   90.00
_cell.angle_beta   90.00
_cell.angle_gamma   90.00
#
_symmetry.space_group_name_H-M   'P 1'
#
loop_
_entity.id
_entity.type
_entity.pdbx_description
1 polymer ?
#
loop_
_entity_poly.entity_id
_entity_poly.type
_entity_poly.pdbx_seq_one_letter_code
_entity_poly.pdbx_strand_id
1 'polypeptide(L)'
;AEKASAQRDMEPLISQKPLGPTTSMLPLKLSKVNNKIDDITALSDLYIKKATSAMFLEKQIKKVDNLLTAFEDHLAADTGILDEPNAIRNHSKQLQTISKEVISKKDDIQQLNRELEVTEQACSSLQKSFEEYCPDIRHQETEVRRLRNRYTNINSQLQQ
;
A
#
# COMPACT_ATOMS: atom_id res chain seq x y z
N ALA A 1 11.57 -11.54 25.86
CA ALA A 1 12.37 -11.94 27.04
C ALA A 1 11.54 -11.86 28.33
N GLU A 2 10.83 -10.75 28.58
CA GLU A 2 10.06 -10.55 29.82
C GLU A 2 8.88 -11.53 30.00
N LYS A 3 8.08 -11.81 28.95
CA LYS A 3 6.99 -12.82 28.98
C LYS A 3 7.47 -14.18 29.52
N ALA A 4 8.57 -14.68 28.96
CA ALA A 4 9.15 -15.97 29.35
C ALA A 4 9.80 -15.94 30.74
N SER A 5 10.22 -14.77 31.23
CA SER A 5 10.68 -14.63 32.61
C SER A 5 9.51 -14.71 33.59
N ALA A 6 8.46 -13.91 33.37
CA ALA A 6 7.28 -13.90 34.22
C ALA A 6 6.54 -15.26 34.28
N GLN A 7 6.53 -16.01 33.17
CA GLN A 7 6.01 -17.39 33.15
C GLN A 7 6.83 -18.35 34.01
N ARG A 8 8.17 -18.28 33.93
CA ARG A 8 9.07 -19.11 34.75
C ARG A 8 8.96 -18.77 36.24
N ASP A 9 8.76 -17.50 36.56
CA ASP A 9 8.59 -17.06 37.96
C ASP A 9 7.26 -17.55 38.55
N MET A 10 6.22 -17.74 37.72
CA MET A 10 4.94 -18.27 38.17
C MET A 10 4.91 -19.79 38.28
N GLU A 11 5.63 -20.55 37.44
CA GLU A 11 5.63 -22.02 37.39
C GLU A 11 5.71 -22.73 38.76
N PRO A 12 6.59 -22.32 39.70
CA PRO A 12 6.71 -22.94 41.01
C PRO A 12 5.43 -22.79 41.85
N LEU A 13 4.72 -21.66 41.72
CA LEU A 13 3.50 -21.37 42.47
C LEU A 13 2.29 -22.14 41.94
N ILE A 14 2.27 -22.45 40.64
CA ILE A 14 1.19 -23.20 39.99
C ILE A 14 1.37 -24.71 40.13
N SER A 15 2.61 -25.17 40.35
CA SER A 15 2.95 -26.59 40.47
C SER A 15 2.75 -27.18 41.88
N GLN A 16 2.59 -26.32 42.90
CA GLN A 16 2.34 -26.77 44.27
C GLN A 16 0.93 -27.40 44.41
N LYS A 17 0.83 -28.56 45.06
CA LYS A 17 -0.44 -29.21 45.41
C LYS A 17 -0.53 -29.44 46.92
N PRO A 18 -1.70 -29.22 47.56
CA PRO A 18 -2.94 -28.68 46.98
C PRO A 18 -2.83 -27.17 46.73
N LEU A 19 -3.45 -26.67 45.65
CA LEU A 19 -3.52 -25.23 45.40
C LEU A 19 -4.51 -24.59 46.37
N GLY A 20 -4.10 -23.49 47.00
CA GLY A 20 -5.00 -22.62 47.74
C GLY A 20 -6.02 -21.92 46.81
N PRO A 21 -7.10 -21.37 47.37
CA PRO A 21 -8.19 -20.75 46.59
C PRO A 21 -7.73 -19.59 45.69
N THR A 22 -6.65 -18.91 46.03
CA THR A 22 -6.06 -17.82 45.22
C THR A 22 -5.11 -18.34 44.14
N THR A 23 -4.38 -19.44 44.39
CA THR A 23 -3.42 -19.99 43.43
C THR A 23 -4.11 -20.84 42.34
N SER A 24 -5.30 -21.37 42.60
CA SER A 24 -6.12 -22.09 41.61
C SER A 24 -6.57 -21.20 40.43
N MET A 25 -6.68 -19.88 40.62
CA MET A 25 -7.05 -18.93 39.56
C MET A 25 -5.86 -18.42 38.73
N LEU A 26 -4.63 -18.59 39.22
CA LEU A 26 -3.42 -18.09 38.54
C LEU A 26 -3.23 -18.65 37.12
N PRO A 27 -3.40 -19.96 36.83
CA PRO A 27 -3.20 -20.47 35.47
C PRO A 27 -4.16 -19.83 34.45
N LEU A 28 -5.42 -19.58 34.85
CA LEU A 28 -6.41 -18.91 34.01
C LEU A 28 -6.07 -17.43 33.76
N LYS A 29 -5.53 -16.74 34.76
CA LYS A 29 -5.07 -15.35 34.59
C LYS A 29 -3.83 -15.28 33.70
N LEU A 30 -2.89 -16.21 33.90
CA LEU A 30 -1.67 -16.30 33.11
C LEU A 30 -1.97 -16.60 31.64
N SER A 31 -2.90 -17.52 31.34
CA SER A 31 -3.31 -17.79 29.96
C SER A 31 -3.96 -16.58 29.30
N LYS A 32 -4.84 -15.86 30.00
CA LYS A 32 -5.43 -14.61 29.50
C LYS A 32 -4.38 -13.54 29.19
N VAL A 33 -3.39 -13.36 30.08
CA VAL A 33 -2.30 -12.39 29.86
C VAL A 33 -1.44 -12.82 28.66
N ASN A 34 -1.11 -14.10 28.54
CA ASN A 34 -0.34 -14.61 27.41
C ASN A 34 -1.06 -14.36 26.08
N ASN A 35 -2.34 -14.71 26.00
CA ASN A 35 -3.14 -14.47 24.81
C ASN A 35 -3.16 -12.98 24.46
N LYS A 36 -3.33 -12.10 25.46
CA LYS A 36 -3.33 -10.65 25.23
C LYS A 36 -1.98 -10.12 24.74
N ILE A 37 -0.87 -10.65 25.23
CA ILE A 37 0.47 -10.30 24.72
C ILE A 37 0.62 -10.74 23.26
N ASP A 38 0.15 -11.95 22.93
CA ASP A 38 0.22 -12.50 21.58
C ASP A 38 -0.67 -11.70 20.61
N ASP A 39 -1.89 -11.33 21.04
CA ASP A 39 -2.80 -10.45 20.30
C ASP A 39 -2.18 -9.08 20.03
N ILE A 40 -1.58 -8.44 21.04
CA ILE A 40 -0.91 -7.13 20.89
C ILE A 40 0.28 -7.23 19.94
N THR A 41 1.06 -8.31 20.03
CA THR A 41 2.20 -8.53 19.14
C THR A 41 1.73 -8.67 17.69
N ALA A 42 0.72 -9.51 17.45
CA ALA A 42 0.13 -9.69 16.12
C ALA A 42 -0.47 -8.39 15.57
N LEU A 43 -1.17 -7.62 16.41
CA LEU A 43 -1.72 -6.31 16.03
C LEU A 43 -0.62 -5.33 15.63
N SER A 44 0.45 -5.26 16.42
CA SER A 44 1.62 -4.40 16.13
C SER A 44 2.25 -4.77 14.78
N ASP A 45 2.47 -6.05 14.52
CA ASP A 45 3.06 -6.53 13.25
C ASP A 45 2.17 -6.19 12.05
N LEU A 46 0.85 -6.35 12.19
CA LEU A 46 -0.11 -5.98 11.14
C LEU A 46 -0.11 -4.47 10.87
N TYR A 47 -0.02 -3.64 11.91
CA TYR A 47 0.08 -2.18 11.75
C TYR A 47 1.38 -1.76 11.07
N ILE A 48 2.52 -2.39 11.41
CA ILE A 48 3.81 -2.17 10.73
C ILE A 48 3.68 -2.53 9.24
N LYS A 49 3.05 -3.67 8.93
CA LYS A 49 2.81 -4.09 7.55
C LYS A 49 1.94 -3.09 6.80
N LYS A 50 0.79 -2.67 7.37
CA LYS A 50 -0.09 -1.63 6.77
C LYS A 50 0.69 -0.35 6.52
N ALA A 51 1.41 0.17 7.52
CA ALA A 51 2.13 1.43 7.40
C ALA A 51 3.20 1.37 6.30
N THR A 52 3.92 0.26 6.23
CA THR A 52 4.94 0.04 5.20
C THR A 52 4.34 -0.03 3.80
N SER A 53 3.27 -0.81 3.61
CA SER A 53 2.58 -0.93 2.32
C SER A 53 1.96 0.40 1.88
N ALA A 54 1.27 1.10 2.79
CA ALA A 54 0.69 2.41 2.51
C ALA A 54 1.77 3.43 2.11
N MET A 55 2.92 3.45 2.79
CA MET A 55 4.03 4.33 2.41
C MET A 55 4.51 4.05 0.97
N PHE A 56 4.65 2.78 0.58
CA PHE A 56 5.07 2.44 -0.78
C PHE A 56 4.01 2.81 -1.83
N LEU A 57 2.74 2.59 -1.52
CA LEU A 57 1.63 3.02 -2.37
C LEU A 57 1.63 4.54 -2.58
N GLU A 58 1.73 5.33 -1.52
CA GLU A 58 1.76 6.80 -1.62
C GLU A 58 2.96 7.31 -2.45
N LYS A 59 4.13 6.69 -2.27
CA LYS A 59 5.31 6.99 -3.11
C LYS A 59 5.05 6.69 -4.58
N GLN A 60 4.40 5.58 -4.88
CA GLN A 60 4.06 5.21 -6.25
C GLN A 60 2.96 6.08 -6.85
N ILE A 61 1.95 6.46 -6.08
CA ILE A 61 0.92 7.43 -6.49
C ILE A 61 1.59 8.73 -6.92
N LYS A 62 2.44 9.31 -6.06
CA LYS A 62 3.15 10.57 -6.37
C LYS A 62 4.08 10.45 -7.58
N LYS A 63 4.79 9.32 -7.70
CA LYS A 63 5.68 9.06 -8.84
C LYS A 63 4.90 9.03 -10.16
N VAL A 64 3.82 8.26 -10.21
CA VAL A 64 2.99 8.14 -11.41
C VAL A 64 2.27 9.45 -11.71
N ASP A 65 1.77 10.16 -10.71
CA ASP A 65 1.13 11.47 -10.87
C ASP A 65 2.05 12.47 -11.57
N ASN A 66 3.28 12.64 -11.06
CA ASN A 66 4.28 13.53 -11.66
C ASN A 66 4.62 13.13 -13.11
N LEU A 67 4.75 11.84 -13.36
CA LEU A 67 5.07 11.28 -14.68
C LEU A 67 3.95 11.55 -15.69
N LEU A 68 2.69 11.35 -15.29
CA LEU A 68 1.53 11.60 -16.16
C LEU A 68 1.36 13.09 -16.41
N THR A 69 1.55 13.93 -15.39
CA THR A 69 1.49 15.39 -15.53
C THR A 69 2.51 15.89 -16.55
N ALA A 70 3.74 15.37 -16.54
CA ALA A 70 4.75 15.76 -17.53
C ALA A 70 4.33 15.42 -18.98
N PHE A 71 3.68 14.28 -19.20
CA PHE A 71 3.14 13.93 -20.53
C PHE A 71 1.94 14.79 -20.90
N GLU A 72 1.03 15.04 -19.96
CA GLU A 72 -0.14 15.90 -20.18
C GLU A 72 0.26 17.33 -20.50
N ASP A 73 1.24 17.90 -19.79
CA ASP A 73 1.77 19.23 -20.06
C ASP A 73 2.39 19.31 -21.46
N HIS A 74 3.12 18.28 -21.88
CA HIS A 74 3.72 18.22 -23.22
C HIS A 74 2.64 18.14 -24.31
N LEU A 75 1.61 17.33 -24.11
CA LEU A 75 0.47 17.23 -25.04
C LEU A 75 -0.38 18.51 -25.06
N ALA A 76 -0.55 19.17 -23.91
CA ALA A 76 -1.31 20.41 -23.82
C ALA A 76 -0.58 21.60 -24.48
N ALA A 77 0.75 21.60 -24.49
CA ALA A 77 1.55 22.62 -25.18
C ALA A 77 1.52 22.46 -26.72
N ASP A 78 1.15 21.29 -27.22
CA ASP A 78 1.04 20.97 -28.64
C ASP A 78 -0.23 21.57 -29.27
N THR A 79 -0.27 22.90 -29.36
CA THR A 79 -1.47 23.68 -29.75
C THR A 79 -1.53 24.08 -31.22
N GLY A 80 -0.49 23.80 -32.02
CA GLY A 80 -0.48 24.10 -33.44
C GLY A 80 0.84 23.80 -34.15
N ILE A 81 0.75 23.38 -35.40
CA ILE A 81 1.91 23.14 -36.27
C ILE A 81 2.25 24.46 -36.98
N LEU A 82 3.48 24.94 -36.80
CA LEU A 82 3.99 26.12 -37.51
C LEU A 82 4.08 25.85 -39.01
N ASP A 83 3.81 26.87 -39.84
CA ASP A 83 3.92 26.79 -41.29
C ASP A 83 5.39 26.87 -41.74
N GLU A 84 6.14 25.81 -41.43
CA GLU A 84 7.54 25.64 -41.76
C GLU A 84 7.78 24.34 -42.55
N PRO A 85 8.78 24.31 -43.45
CA PRO A 85 9.13 23.08 -44.16
C PRO A 85 9.43 21.93 -43.20
N ASN A 86 8.79 20.79 -43.41
CA ASN A 86 8.88 19.58 -42.57
C ASN A 86 8.21 19.66 -41.18
N ALA A 87 7.45 20.71 -40.85
CA ALA A 87 6.81 20.84 -39.54
C ALA A 87 5.95 19.62 -39.18
N ILE A 88 5.10 19.13 -40.11
CA ILE A 88 4.29 17.91 -39.93
C ILE A 88 5.15 16.67 -39.66
N ARG A 89 6.25 16.51 -40.39
CA ARG A 89 7.14 15.34 -40.23
C ARG A 89 7.86 15.37 -38.89
N ASN A 90 8.29 16.55 -38.43
CA ASN A 90 8.96 16.71 -37.15
C ASN A 90 7.99 16.47 -35.99
N HIS A 91 6.78 17.01 -36.11
CA HIS A 91 5.68 16.81 -35.17
C HIS A 91 5.31 15.32 -35.02
N SER A 92 5.12 14.61 -36.13
CA SER A 92 4.84 13.16 -36.11
C SER A 92 5.95 12.35 -35.42
N LYS A 93 7.22 12.71 -35.61
CA LYS A 93 8.35 12.07 -34.91
C LYS A 93 8.33 12.34 -33.40
N GLN A 94 7.95 13.54 -32.98
CA GLN A 94 7.83 13.90 -31.57
C GLN A 94 6.72 13.08 -30.90
N LEU A 95 5.53 13.03 -31.50
CA LEU A 95 4.43 12.18 -30.99
C LEU A 95 4.81 10.70 -30.91
N GLN A 96 5.53 10.18 -31.92
CA GLN A 96 6.03 8.80 -31.88
C GLN A 96 7.01 8.57 -30.72
N THR A 97 7.81 9.58 -30.38
CA THR A 97 8.77 9.51 -29.27
C THR A 97 8.03 9.49 -27.94
N ILE A 98 7.08 10.40 -27.74
CA ILE A 98 6.21 10.44 -26.55
C ILE A 98 5.46 9.11 -26.40
N SER A 99 4.90 8.58 -27.48
CA SER A 99 4.20 7.28 -27.48
C SER A 99 5.10 6.15 -26.95
N LYS A 100 6.35 6.05 -27.43
CA LYS A 100 7.31 5.05 -26.93
C LYS A 100 7.64 5.26 -25.46
N GLU A 101 7.80 6.51 -25.04
CA GLU A 101 8.06 6.85 -23.64
C GLU A 101 6.88 6.46 -22.74
N VAL A 102 5.64 6.78 -23.10
CA VAL A 102 4.43 6.41 -22.35
C VAL A 102 4.30 4.88 -22.25
N ILE A 103 4.57 4.15 -23.33
CA ILE A 103 4.57 2.67 -23.33
C ILE A 103 5.64 2.14 -22.37
N SER A 104 6.83 2.75 -22.33
CA SER A 104 7.91 2.36 -21.40
C SER A 104 7.53 2.53 -19.93
N LYS A 105 6.53 3.37 -19.61
CA LYS A 105 6.04 3.61 -18.25
C LYS A 105 4.92 2.67 -17.80
N LYS A 106 4.56 1.68 -18.61
CA LYS A 106 3.56 0.66 -18.27
C LYS A 106 3.90 -0.06 -16.96
N ASP A 107 5.18 -0.34 -16.71
CA ASP A 107 5.62 -1.03 -15.49
C ASP A 107 5.37 -0.19 -14.22
N ASP A 108 5.46 1.14 -14.31
CA ASP A 108 5.14 2.03 -13.19
C ASP A 108 3.63 1.96 -12.84
N ILE A 109 2.77 1.87 -13.85
CA ILE A 109 1.32 1.68 -13.67
C ILE A 109 1.02 0.28 -13.10
N GLN A 110 1.72 -0.76 -13.56
CA GLN A 110 1.58 -2.10 -12.99
C GLN A 110 2.01 -2.14 -11.53
N GLN A 111 3.14 -1.51 -11.20
CA GLN A 111 3.61 -1.42 -9.83
C GLN A 111 2.61 -0.66 -8.94
N LEU A 112 2.03 0.44 -9.43
CA LEU A 112 0.99 1.17 -8.71
C LEU A 112 -0.20 0.27 -8.33
N ASN A 113 -0.65 -0.59 -9.24
CA ASN A 113 -1.73 -1.54 -8.95
C ASN A 113 -1.33 -2.60 -7.91
N ARG A 114 -0.08 -3.11 -7.99
CA ARG A 114 0.43 -4.09 -7.02
C ARG A 114 0.53 -3.50 -5.61
N GLU A 115 1.04 -2.27 -5.48
CA GLU A 115 1.12 -1.62 -4.17
C GLU A 115 -0.26 -1.37 -3.56
N LEU A 116 -1.27 -1.06 -4.40
CA LEU A 116 -2.65 -0.95 -3.94
C LEU A 116 -3.15 -2.29 -3.39
N GLU A 117 -3.01 -3.37 -4.16
CA GLU A 117 -3.45 -4.71 -3.76
C GLU A 117 -2.80 -5.17 -2.44
N VAL A 118 -1.48 -4.94 -2.29
CA VAL A 118 -0.76 -5.27 -1.05
C VAL A 118 -1.28 -4.45 0.13
N THR A 119 -1.59 -3.17 -0.08
CA THR A 119 -2.12 -2.28 0.95
C THR A 119 -3.55 -2.68 1.34
N GLU A 120 -4.40 -3.00 0.37
CA GLU A 120 -5.76 -3.53 0.58
C GLU A 120 -5.71 -4.84 1.39
N GLN A 121 -4.79 -5.74 1.06
CA GLN A 121 -4.60 -6.99 1.79
C GLN A 121 -4.18 -6.73 3.24
N ALA A 122 -3.24 -5.81 3.48
CA ALA A 122 -2.82 -5.44 4.82
C ALA A 122 -3.98 -4.85 5.64
N CYS A 123 -4.79 -3.99 5.02
CA CYS A 123 -6.00 -3.44 5.64
C CYS A 123 -7.04 -4.52 5.94
N SER A 124 -7.25 -5.47 5.02
CA SER A 124 -8.18 -6.59 5.20
C SER A 124 -7.74 -7.51 6.33
N SER A 125 -6.44 -7.75 6.51
CA SER A 125 -5.93 -8.53 7.63
C SER A 125 -6.21 -7.87 8.98
N LEU A 126 -6.04 -6.55 9.10
CA LEU A 126 -6.39 -5.79 10.30
C LEU A 126 -7.88 -5.87 10.61
N GLN A 127 -8.73 -5.66 9.60
CA GLN A 127 -10.17 -5.71 9.75
C GLN A 127 -10.67 -7.11 10.17
N LYS A 128 -10.14 -8.18 9.58
CA LYS A 128 -10.59 -9.55 9.87
C LYS A 128 -10.10 -10.06 11.22
N SER A 129 -8.89 -9.70 11.63
CA SER A 129 -8.29 -10.20 12.87
C SER A 129 -8.67 -9.37 14.09
N PHE A 130 -8.90 -8.06 13.92
CA PHE A 130 -9.06 -7.12 15.03
C PHE A 130 -10.22 -6.12 14.85
N GLU A 131 -11.05 -6.25 13.81
CA GLU A 131 -12.15 -5.33 13.50
C GLU A 131 -11.70 -3.87 13.26
N GLU A 132 -10.42 -3.69 12.95
CA GLU A 132 -9.80 -2.38 12.71
C GLU A 132 -10.14 -1.87 11.31
N TYR A 133 -10.77 -0.69 11.25
CA TYR A 133 -11.11 -0.04 10.00
C TYR A 133 -9.93 0.77 9.45
N CYS A 134 -9.66 0.66 8.16
CA CYS A 134 -8.63 1.41 7.46
C CYS A 134 -9.26 2.52 6.61
N PRO A 135 -9.34 3.77 7.09
CA PRO A 135 -10.02 4.85 6.38
C PRO A 135 -9.29 5.30 5.10
N ASP A 136 -7.96 5.22 5.10
CA ASP A 136 -7.11 5.77 4.03
C ASP A 136 -7.30 5.03 2.68
N ILE A 137 -7.63 3.74 2.73
CA ILE A 137 -7.61 2.87 1.54
C ILE A 137 -8.59 3.32 0.46
N ARG A 138 -9.74 3.89 0.85
CA ARG A 138 -10.76 4.39 -0.09
C ARG A 138 -10.26 5.58 -0.90
N HIS A 139 -9.50 6.47 -0.27
CA HIS A 139 -8.88 7.59 -0.95
C HIS A 139 -7.81 7.09 -1.93
N GLN A 140 -6.96 6.17 -1.48
CA GLN A 140 -5.89 5.58 -2.29
C GLN A 140 -6.44 4.81 -3.52
N GLU A 141 -7.51 4.03 -3.35
CA GLU A 141 -8.24 3.36 -4.44
C GLU A 141 -8.71 4.36 -5.52
N THR A 142 -9.21 5.52 -5.06
CA THR A 142 -9.73 6.57 -5.95
C THR A 142 -8.61 7.24 -6.73
N GLU A 143 -7.50 7.57 -6.08
CA GLU A 143 -6.33 8.16 -6.73
C GLU A 143 -5.70 7.20 -7.75
N VAL A 144 -5.54 5.92 -7.39
CA VAL A 144 -5.01 4.90 -8.32
C VAL A 144 -5.92 4.78 -9.54
N ARG A 145 -7.24 4.78 -9.35
CA ARG A 145 -8.21 4.75 -10.47
C ARG A 145 -8.08 6.00 -11.35
N ARG A 146 -7.95 7.18 -10.75
CA ARG A 146 -7.75 8.46 -11.45
C ARG A 146 -6.50 8.41 -12.33
N LEU A 147 -5.38 7.94 -11.78
CA LEU A 147 -4.10 7.82 -12.49
C LEU A 147 -4.16 6.81 -13.64
N ARG A 148 -4.84 5.67 -13.44
CA ARG A 148 -5.07 4.69 -14.52
C ARG A 148 -5.86 5.28 -15.68
N ASN A 149 -6.92 6.03 -15.38
CA ASN A 149 -7.74 6.67 -16.40
C ASN A 149 -6.95 7.72 -17.19
N ARG A 150 -6.13 8.54 -16.51
CA ARG A 150 -5.21 9.50 -17.16
C ARG A 150 -4.24 8.78 -18.10
N TYR A 151 -3.58 7.71 -17.63
CA TYR A 151 -2.69 6.91 -18.46
C TYR A 151 -3.38 6.33 -19.70
N THR A 152 -4.59 5.80 -19.55
CA THR A 152 -5.38 5.30 -20.69
C THR A 152 -5.71 6.43 -21.67
N ASN A 153 -6.14 7.59 -21.18
CA ASN A 153 -6.48 8.74 -22.02
C ASN A 153 -5.28 9.23 -22.83
N ILE A 154 -4.09 9.36 -22.21
CA ILE A 154 -2.85 9.74 -22.89
C ILE A 154 -2.53 8.76 -24.02
N ASN A 155 -2.62 7.45 -23.75
CA ASN A 155 -2.39 6.43 -24.78
C ASN A 155 -3.41 6.52 -25.92
N SER A 156 -4.69 6.77 -25.62
CA SER A 156 -5.72 6.93 -26.63
C SER A 156 -5.50 8.18 -27.49
N GLN A 157 -5.07 9.30 -26.90
CA GLN A 157 -4.74 10.52 -27.64
C GLN A 157 -3.53 10.32 -28.57
N LEU A 158 -2.51 9.59 -28.12
CA LEU A 158 -1.31 9.31 -28.93
C LEU A 158 -1.54 8.28 -30.06
N GLN A 159 -2.69 7.60 -30.07
CA GLN A 159 -3.08 6.64 -31.10
C GLN A 159 -4.04 7.23 -32.15
N GLN A 160 -4.59 8.41 -31.89
CA GLN A 160 -5.42 9.18 -32.84
C GLN A 160 -4.54 9.93 -33.83
#